data_AF-A0A7R9WDA5-F1
#
_entry.id   AF-A0A7R9WDA5-F1
#
_cell.length_a   1.000
_cell.length_b   1.000
_cell.length_c   1.000
_cell.angle_alpha   90.00
_cell.angle_beta   90.00
_cell.angle_gamma   90.00
#
_symmetry.space_group_name_H-M   'P 1'
#
loop_
_entity.id
_entity.type
_entity.pdbx_description
1 polymer ?
#
loop_
_entity_poly.entity_id
_entity_poly.type
_entity_poly.pdbx_seq_one_letter_code
_entity_poly.pdbx_strand_id
1 'polypeptide(L)'
;FVVVLCTKSDSEKLTLALNACAVAASEGETVVLVLMGDGVNTFLRKGNNKEEPSSTSFRVEETFIGEPFKPCNALLQKFIGSGNGVVLGCASCIKSRGFEFGSD
;
A
#
# COMPACT_ATOMS: atom_id res chain seq x y z
N PHE A 1 -0.98 15.76 -4.67
CA PHE A 1 -1.32 15.31 -3.30
C PHE A 1 -0.37 14.19 -2.87
N VAL A 2 0.13 14.17 -1.63
CA VAL A 2 1.07 13.13 -1.14
C VAL A 2 0.49 12.47 0.10
N VAL A 3 0.43 11.14 0.09
CA VAL A 3 0.04 10.31 1.23
C VAL A 3 1.24 9.47 1.65
N VAL A 4 1.57 9.48 2.93
CA VAL A 4 2.68 8.67 3.46
C VAL A 4 2.12 7.57 4.35
N LEU A 5 2.42 6.32 3.99
CA LEU A 5 2.04 5.15 4.75
C LEU A 5 3.26 4.60 5.50
N CYS A 6 3.30 4.84 6.81
CA CYS A 6 4.40 4.43 7.70
C CYS A 6 4.06 3.26 8.64
N THR A 7 2.82 2.76 8.62
CA THR A 7 2.22 2.13 9.80
C THR A 7 2.56 0.66 9.97
N LYS A 8 2.90 0.29 11.21
CA LYS A 8 2.88 -1.08 11.70
C LYS A 8 1.42 -1.47 11.97
N SER A 9 0.93 -2.46 11.22
CA SER A 9 -0.20 -3.31 11.61
C SER A 9 -1.53 -2.59 11.93
N ASP A 10 -2.14 -1.94 10.93
CA ASP A 10 -3.48 -1.36 11.09
C ASP A 10 -4.26 -1.37 9.77
N SER A 11 -5.25 -2.26 9.68
CA SER A 11 -6.11 -2.44 8.51
C SER A 11 -7.02 -1.22 8.27
N GLU A 12 -7.40 -0.49 9.31
CA GLU A 12 -8.20 0.73 9.19
C GLU A 12 -7.38 1.86 8.59
N LYS A 13 -6.14 2.04 9.05
CA LYS A 13 -5.23 3.07 8.49
C LYS A 13 -4.92 2.80 7.03
N LEU A 14 -4.69 1.54 6.66
CA LEU A 14 -4.50 1.16 5.26
C LEU A 14 -5.74 1.48 4.41
N THR A 15 -6.91 1.06 4.89
CA THR A 15 -8.19 1.29 4.20
C THR A 15 -8.44 2.79 4.02
N LEU A 16 -8.22 3.59 5.06
CA LEU A 16 -8.39 5.04 5.02
C LEU A 16 -7.42 5.70 4.03
N ALA A 17 -6.13 5.34 4.08
CA ALA A 17 -5.12 5.89 3.19
C ALA A 17 -5.42 5.59 1.72
N LEU A 18 -5.77 4.33 1.40
CA LEU A 18 -6.13 3.93 0.05
C LEU A 18 -7.43 4.57 -0.43
N ASN A 19 -8.42 4.73 0.44
CA ASN A 19 -9.66 5.39 0.08
C ASN A 19 -9.43 6.88 -0.25
N ALA A 20 -8.64 7.59 0.56
CA ALA A 20 -8.26 8.97 0.28
C ALA A 20 -7.51 9.09 -1.06
N CYS A 21 -6.57 8.19 -1.34
CA CYS A 21 -5.87 8.17 -2.63
C CYS A 21 -6.82 7.93 -3.80
N ALA A 22 -7.72 6.94 -3.67
CA ALA A 22 -8.65 6.55 -4.72
C ALA A 22 -9.70 7.64 -5.02
N VAL A 23 -10.14 8.39 -4.01
CA VAL A 23 -11.06 9.52 -4.18
C VAL A 23 -10.33 10.66 -4.90
N ALA A 24 -9.22 11.15 -4.35
CA ALA A 24 -8.50 12.28 -4.92
C ALA A 24 -8.05 12.01 -6.37
N ALA A 25 -7.51 10.81 -6.64
CA ALA A 25 -7.08 10.44 -7.98
C ALA A 25 -8.25 10.35 -8.98
N SER A 26 -9.44 9.93 -8.52
CA SER A 26 -10.65 9.92 -9.34
C SER A 26 -11.24 11.31 -9.62
N GLU A 27 -10.84 12.31 -8.84
CA GLU A 27 -11.19 13.73 -9.07
C GLU A 27 -10.20 14.44 -10.00
N GLY A 28 -9.21 13.72 -10.55
CA GLY A 28 -8.22 14.26 -11.49
C GLY A 28 -6.92 14.72 -10.84
N GLU A 29 -6.80 14.59 -9.51
CA GLU A 29 -5.59 15.00 -8.80
C GLU A 29 -4.47 13.98 -8.98
N THR A 30 -3.25 14.46 -9.28
CA THR A 30 -2.07 13.59 -9.20
C THR A 30 -1.76 13.28 -7.73
N VAL A 31 -1.85 12.00 -7.38
CA VAL A 31 -1.67 11.50 -6.01
C VAL A 31 -0.48 10.55 -5.96
N VAL A 32 0.44 10.82 -5.03
CA VAL A 32 1.60 9.97 -4.76
C VAL A 32 1.42 9.31 -3.40
N LEU A 33 1.36 7.98 -3.36
CA LEU A 33 1.41 7.18 -2.15
C LEU A 33 2.85 6.72 -1.89
N VAL A 34 3.44 7.20 -0.80
CA VAL A 34 4.80 6.87 -0.38
C VAL A 34 4.76 5.82 0.72
N LEU A 35 5.36 4.66 0.47
CA LEU A 35 5.49 3.55 1.40
C LEU A 35 6.79 3.70 2.19
N MET A 36 6.68 3.87 3.51
CA MET A 36 7.80 4.00 4.43
C MET A 36 7.62 3.06 5.63
N GLY A 37 8.66 2.86 6.43
CA GLY A 37 8.57 2.03 7.64
C GLY A 37 8.03 0.63 7.32
N ASP A 38 6.98 0.22 8.02
CA ASP A 38 6.30 -1.07 7.77
C ASP A 38 5.25 -1.02 6.64
N GLY A 39 4.91 0.17 6.14
CA GLY A 39 3.98 0.31 5.01
C GLY A 39 4.49 -0.30 3.71
N VAL A 40 5.82 -0.49 3.60
CA VAL A 40 6.41 -1.24 2.47
C VAL A 40 5.93 -2.69 2.44
N ASN A 41 5.62 -3.30 3.59
CA ASN A 41 5.22 -4.71 3.66
C ASN A 41 3.84 -4.96 3.03
N THR A 42 3.00 -3.93 2.99
CA THR A 42 1.61 -4.03 2.58
C THR A 42 1.44 -4.34 1.10
N PHE A 43 2.44 -3.98 0.28
CA PHE A 43 2.42 -4.13 -1.18
C PHE A 43 3.33 -5.25 -1.70
N LEU A 44 3.88 -6.07 -0.80
CA LEU A 44 4.78 -7.15 -1.19
C LEU A 44 4.00 -8.42 -1.52
N ARG A 45 4.43 -9.10 -2.59
CA ARG A 45 3.93 -10.43 -2.94
C ARG A 45 4.36 -11.46 -1.90
N LYS A 46 3.59 -12.54 -1.76
CA LYS A 46 3.91 -13.63 -0.82
C LYS A 46 5.19 -14.34 -1.28
N GLY A 47 6.13 -14.55 -0.35
CA GLY A 47 7.40 -15.23 -0.62
C GLY A 47 8.58 -14.34 -1.04
N ASN A 48 8.41 -13.03 -1.23
CA ASN A 48 9.50 -12.12 -1.65
C ASN A 48 10.34 -11.55 -0.49
N ASN A 49 10.14 -12.05 0.73
CA ASN A 49 10.75 -11.50 1.93
C ASN A 49 11.64 -12.56 2.60
N LYS A 50 12.86 -12.19 2.98
CA LYS A 50 13.75 -13.05 3.79
C LYS A 50 13.23 -13.26 5.21
N GLU A 51 12.49 -12.27 5.73
CA GLU A 51 11.70 -12.38 6.94
C GLU A 51 10.24 -12.53 6.51
N GLU A 52 9.58 -13.64 6.87
CA GLU A 52 8.12 -13.66 6.75
C GLU A 52 7.59 -12.39 7.42
N PRO A 53 6.69 -11.63 6.76
CA PRO A 53 6.07 -10.50 7.41
C PRO A 53 5.55 -11.01 8.74
N SER A 54 5.95 -10.37 9.85
CA SER A 54 5.40 -10.72 11.16
C SER A 54 3.89 -10.88 11.02
N SER A 55 3.28 -11.81 11.76
CA SER A 55 1.85 -12.18 11.70
C SER A 55 0.87 -11.00 11.78
N THR A 56 1.38 -9.79 12.03
CA THR A 56 0.68 -8.52 12.12
C THR A 56 0.78 -7.67 10.83
N SER A 57 1.40 -8.13 9.75
CA SER A 57 1.57 -7.34 8.52
C SER A 57 0.40 -7.55 7.55
N PHE A 58 -0.41 -6.52 7.34
CA PHE A 58 -1.57 -6.57 6.45
C PHE A 58 -1.14 -6.41 4.98
N ARG A 59 -1.53 -7.36 4.13
CA ARG A 59 -1.35 -7.28 2.67
C ARG A 59 -2.55 -6.56 2.05
N VAL A 60 -2.31 -5.67 1.08
CA VAL A 60 -3.40 -4.99 0.36
C VAL A 60 -4.40 -5.98 -0.23
N GLU A 61 -3.90 -7.10 -0.75
CA GLU A 61 -4.69 -8.17 -1.39
C GLU A 61 -5.65 -8.88 -0.43
N GLU A 62 -5.33 -8.92 0.86
CA GLU A 62 -6.06 -9.68 1.89
C GLU A 62 -6.85 -8.77 2.85
N THR A 63 -6.66 -7.45 2.77
CA THR A 63 -7.23 -6.52 3.74
C THR A 63 -8.63 -6.06 3.36
N PHE A 64 -9.60 -6.43 4.19
CA PHE A 64 -10.97 -5.94 4.15
C PHE A 64 -11.51 -5.83 5.57
N ILE A 65 -11.91 -4.62 5.99
CA ILE A 65 -12.42 -4.34 7.35
C ILE A 65 -13.95 -4.50 7.47
N GLY A 66 -14.63 -4.96 6.42
CA GLY A 66 -16.08 -5.13 6.37
C GLY A 66 -16.83 -3.94 5.78
N GLU A 67 -18.14 -4.10 5.59
CA GLU A 67 -19.03 -3.05 5.12
C GLU A 67 -19.14 -1.91 6.16
N PRO A 68 -19.27 -0.63 5.75
CA PRO A 68 -19.51 -0.13 4.39
C PRO A 68 -18.23 0.15 3.57
N PHE A 69 -17.07 -0.35 4.02
CA PHE A 69 -15.79 -0.07 3.37
C PHE A 69 -15.59 -0.97 2.15
N LYS A 70 -14.71 -0.56 1.24
CA LYS A 70 -14.31 -1.40 0.11
C LYS A 70 -13.05 -2.18 0.45
N PRO A 71 -12.88 -3.40 -0.08
CA PRO A 71 -11.62 -4.13 0.00
C PRO A 71 -10.43 -3.28 -0.47
N CYS A 72 -9.28 -3.39 0.22
CA CYS A 72 -8.11 -2.56 -0.05
C CYS A 72 -7.56 -2.78 -1.47
N ASN A 73 -7.61 -4.00 -2.00
CA ASN A 73 -7.22 -4.29 -3.38
C ASN A 73 -8.09 -3.53 -4.40
N ALA A 74 -9.40 -3.44 -4.18
CA ALA A 74 -10.30 -2.68 -5.05
C ALA A 74 -10.01 -1.17 -4.99
N LEU A 75 -9.69 -0.65 -3.81
CA LEU A 75 -9.28 0.75 -3.64
C LEU A 75 -7.95 1.04 -4.35
N LEU A 76 -6.97 0.14 -4.25
CA LEU A 76 -5.70 0.25 -4.96
C LEU A 76 -5.89 0.22 -6.47
N GLN A 77 -6.70 -0.70 -6.99
CA GLN A 77 -7.01 -0.78 -8.42
C GLN A 77 -7.69 0.49 -8.92
N LYS A 78 -8.65 1.04 -8.15
CA LYS A 78 -9.27 2.32 -8.49
C LYS A 78 -8.25 3.47 -8.48
N PHE A 79 -7.35 3.48 -7.49
CA PHE A 79 -6.31 4.49 -7.36
C PHE A 79 -5.35 4.48 -8.55
N ILE A 80 -4.72 3.35 -8.86
CA ILE A 80 -3.75 3.24 -9.98
C ILE A 80 -4.44 3.31 -11.33
N GLY A 81 -5.60 2.65 -11.47
CA GLY A 81 -6.38 2.63 -12.71
C GLY A 81 -6.95 4.00 -13.11
N SER A 82 -6.96 4.99 -12.22
CA SER A 82 -7.33 6.37 -12.56
C SER A 82 -6.35 7.06 -13.52
N GLY A 83 -5.12 6.54 -13.65
CA GLY A 83 -4.03 7.19 -14.41
C GLY A 83 -3.34 8.34 -13.67
N ASN A 84 -3.89 8.80 -12.54
CA ASN A 84 -3.35 9.89 -11.73
C ASN A 84 -2.63 9.41 -10.46
N GLY A 85 -2.52 8.09 -10.28
CA GLY A 85 -1.95 7.47 -9.09
C GLY A 85 -0.55 6.92 -9.27
N VAL A 86 0.35 7.27 -8.34
CA VAL A 86 1.73 6.77 -8.29
C VAL A 86 2.01 6.17 -6.91
N VAL A 87 2.65 5.00 -6.88
CA VAL A 87 3.12 4.37 -5.64
C VAL A 87 4.65 4.37 -5.64
N LEU A 88 5.25 4.90 -4.58
CA LEU A 88 6.70 4.94 -4.39
C LEU A 88 7.08 4.20 -3.10
N GLY A 89 8.13 3.39 -3.17
CA GLY A 89 8.67 2.68 -2.01
C GLY A 89 9.95 3.33 -1.48
N CYS A 90 10.07 3.46 -0.16
CA CYS A 90 11.30 3.91 0.48
C CYS A 90 12.42 2.86 0.31
N ALA A 91 13.43 3.19 -0.50
CA ALA A 91 14.51 2.28 -0.86
C ALA A 91 15.27 1.73 0.36
N SER A 92 15.52 2.55 1.39
CA SER A 92 16.19 2.08 2.61
C SER A 92 15.33 1.11 3.42
N CYS A 93 14.02 1.36 3.52
CA CYS A 93 13.08 0.46 4.20
C CYS A 93 12.95 -0.88 3.49
N ILE A 94 13.04 -0.89 2.16
CA ILE A 94 13.01 -2.09 1.32
C ILE A 94 14.31 -2.88 1.51
N LYS A 95 15.46 -2.21 1.40
CA LYS A 95 16.78 -2.84 1.56
C LYS A 95 17.00 -3.39 2.96
N SER A 96 16.60 -2.66 4.02
CA SER A 96 16.78 -3.10 5.40
C SER A 96 16.00 -4.38 5.73
N ARG A 97 14.94 -4.68 4.97
CA ARG A 97 14.10 -5.88 5.12
C ARG A 97 14.48 -7.00 4.13
N GLY A 98 15.57 -6.79 3.37
CA GLY A 98 16.13 -7.81 2.48
C GLY A 98 15.26 -8.16 1.28
N PHE A 99 14.44 -7.24 0.78
CA PHE A 99 13.64 -7.46 -0.42
C PHE A 99 14.49 -7.37 -1.69
N GLU A 100 14.31 -8.33 -2.58
CA GLU A 100 14.81 -8.26 -3.95
C GLU A 100 13.73 -7.62 -4.82
N PHE A 101 14.10 -6.56 -5.55
CA PHE A 101 13.22 -6.04 -6.58
C PHE A 101 13.15 -7.11 -7.67
N GLY A 102 11.95 -7.65 -7.91
CA GLY A 102 11.70 -8.37 -9.15
C GLY A 102 11.95 -7.39 -10.28
N SER A 103 13.03 -7.60 -11.02
CA SER A 103 13.22 -6.96 -12.32
C SER A 103 12.25 -7.65 -13.27
N ASP A 104 11.12 -7.00 -13.54
CA ASP A 104 10.31 -7.30 -14.72
C ASP A 104 11.16 -7.07 -16.00
#